data_AF-A0A166F9Q1-F1
#
_entry.id   AF-A0A166F9Q1-F1
#
_cell.length_a   1.000
_cell.length_b   1.000
_cell.length_c   1.000
_cell.angle_alpha   90.00
_cell.angle_beta   90.00
_cell.angle_gamma   90.00
#
_symmetry.space_group_name_H-M   'P 1'
#
loop_
_entity.id
_entity.type
_entity.pdbx_description
1 polymer ?
#
loop_
_entity_poly.entity_id
_entity_poly.type
_entity_poly.pdbx_seq_one_letter_code
_entity_poly.pdbx_strand_id
1 'polypeptide(L)' 'MRVLVVGGTGFLGGAITDALVSAGHQVAVLVRGSTK' A
#
# COMPACT_ATOMS: atom_id res chain seq x y z
N MET A 1 -2.46 -7.03 -11.78
CA MET A 1 -2.72 -5.61 -12.22
C MET A 1 -1.74 -4.67 -11.52
N ARG A 2 -1.59 -3.42 -11.97
CA ARG A 2 -0.80 -2.40 -11.27
C ARG A 2 -1.70 -1.57 -10.36
N VAL A 3 -1.35 -1.45 -9.08
CA VAL A 3 -2.16 -0.78 -8.06
C VAL A 3 -1.29 0.20 -7.28
N LEU A 4 -1.77 1.43 -7.11
CA LEU A 4 -1.18 2.43 -6.22
C LEU A 4 -2.00 2.49 -4.92
N VAL A 5 -1.34 2.28 -3.78
CA VAL A 5 -1.94 2.43 -2.46
C VAL A 5 -1.44 3.72 -1.82
N VAL A 6 -2.35 4.65 -1.52
CA VAL A 6 -2.07 5.86 -0.74
C VAL A 6 -2.45 5.59 0.72
N GLY A 7 -1.62 6.00 1.67
CA GLY A 7 -1.84 5.71 3.10
C GLY A 7 -1.56 4.24 3.46
N GLY A 8 -0.79 3.52 2.63
CA GLY A 8 -0.45 2.10 2.83
C GLY A 8 0.34 1.81 4.12
N THR A 9 0.84 2.83 4.81
CA THR A 9 1.54 2.68 6.11
C THR A 9 0.62 2.76 7.32
N GLY A 10 -0.69 3.00 7.13
CA GLY A 10 -1.68 3.01 8.20
C GLY A 10 -2.26 1.63 8.50
N PHE A 11 -3.10 1.54 9.54
CA PHE A 11 -3.75 0.29 9.99
C PHE A 11 -4.40 -0.49 8.84
N LEU A 12 -5.33 0.14 8.13
CA LEU A 12 -6.02 -0.51 7.02
C LEU A 12 -5.16 -0.57 5.74
N GLY A 13 -4.31 0.43 5.53
CA GLY A 13 -3.46 0.52 4.35
C GLY A 13 -2.49 -0.65 4.24
N GLY A 14 -1.92 -1.09 5.37
CA GLY A 14 -1.06 -2.27 5.43
C GLY A 14 -1.81 -3.54 5.04
N ALA A 15 -2.95 -3.79 5.70
CA ALA A 15 -3.79 -4.97 5.42
C ALA A 15 -4.26 -5.04 3.94
N ILE A 16 -4.63 -3.90 3.36
CA ILE A 16 -5.00 -3.81 1.93
C ILE A 16 -3.79 -4.14 1.04
N THR A 17 -2.61 -3.61 1.37
CA THR A 17 -1.37 -3.87 0.62
C THR A 17 -1.05 -5.36 0.62
N ASP A 18 -1.11 -6.02 1.78
CA ASP A 18 -0.84 -7.45 1.94
C ASP A 18 -1.82 -8.32 1.13
N ALA A 19 -3.11 -7.98 1.16
CA ALA A 19 -4.14 -8.66 0.40
C ALA A 19 -3.91 -8.54 -1.12
N LEU A 20 -3.57 -7.34 -1.59
CA LEU A 20 -3.30 -7.09 -3.02
C LEU A 20 -2.04 -7.81 -3.51
N VAL A 21 -0.98 -7.85 -2.69
CA VAL A 21 0.24 -8.61 -3.01
C VAL A 21 -0.08 -10.11 -3.06
N SER A 22 -0.81 -10.62 -2.08
CA SER A 22 -1.20 -12.05 -2.01
C SER A 22 -2.06 -12.48 -3.21
N ALA A 23 -2.86 -11.58 -3.76
CA ALA A 23 -3.64 -11.80 -4.98
C ALA A 23 -2.83 -11.67 -6.29
N GLY A 24 -1.51 -11.44 -6.22
CA GLY A 24 -0.63 -11.38 -7.39
C GLY A 24 -0.63 -10.05 -8.14
N HIS A 25 -1.09 -8.96 -7.50
CA HIS A 25 -1.00 -7.62 -8.08
C HIS A 25 0.41 -7.03 -7.91
N GLN A 26 0.85 -6.22 -8.88
CA GLN A 26 2.00 -5.32 -8.72
C GLN A 26 1.54 -4.09 -7.94
N VAL A 27 2.01 -3.94 -6.71
CA VAL A 27 1.58 -2.89 -5.80
C VAL A 27 2.72 -1.90 -5.56
N ALA A 28 2.41 -0.60 -5.65
CA ALA A 28 3.29 0.48 -5.19
C ALA A 28 2.59 1.24 -4.06
N VAL A 29 3.33 1.62 -3.02
CA VAL A 29 2.79 2.39 -1.90
C VAL A 29 3.36 3.80 -1.94
N LEU A 30 2.50 4.82 -1.96
CA LEU A 30 2.91 6.21 -1.82
C LEU A 30 3.12 6.54 -0.34
N VAL A 31 4.37 6.80 0.01
CA VAL A 31 4.80 7.22 1.35
C VAL A 31 5.16 8.70 1.34
N ARG A 32 4.66 9.44 2.33
CA ARG A 32 4.91 10.90 2.49
C ARG A 32 6.29 11.23 3.08
N GLY A 33 7.10 10.23 3.42
CA GLY A 33 8.34 10.43 4.17
C GLY A 33 8.05 10.81 5.63
N SER A 34 8.73 11.83 6.14
CA SER A 34 8.54 12.39 7.49
C SER A 34 7.60 13.60 7.43
N THR A 35 6.58 13.60 8.29
CA THR A 35 5.86 14.82 8.69
C THR A 35 6.47 15.29 10.01
N LYS A 36 6.84 16.58 10.09
CA LYS A 36 7.24 17.22 11.36
C LYS A 36 6.07 17.32 12.33
#